data_AF-A0A9N9HNM8-F1
#
_entry.id   AF-A0A9N9HNM8-F1
#
_cell.length_a   1.000
_cell.length_b   1.000
_cell.length_c   1.000
_cell.angle_alpha   90.00
_cell.angle_beta   90.00
_cell.angle_gamma   90.00
#
_symmetry.space_group_name_H-M   'P 1'
#
loop_
_entity.id
_entity.type
_entity.pdbx_description
1 polymer ?
#
loop_
_entity_poly.entity_id
_entity_poly.type
_entity_poly.pdbx_seq_one_letter_code
_entity_poly.pdbx_strand_id
1 'polypeptide(L)'
;WLDNSIANEHIKFYDKSNFKNKQFIGRGSYGTVYRINWKNKHFFALKTFNNDQEATKEVVKELKLHRKVNNHKNIIQLYGVTMLEPRLSIGIVCGKRENIVDGTPIFYSNLYEACWNNEPNERPNIQEVVSTLEGIISPKLTGTIMNNINDNEIDGSESNCK
;
A
#
# COMPACT_ATOMS: atom_id res chain seq x y z
N TRP A 1 8.17 -3.00 16.65
CA TRP A 1 7.80 -1.90 17.55
C TRP A 1 7.83 -0.55 16.84
N LEU A 2 8.94 -0.18 16.17
CA LEU A 2 8.97 0.96 15.23
C LEU A 2 7.93 0.76 14.11
N ASP A 3 7.91 -0.44 13.54
CA ASP A 3 7.07 -0.85 12.40
C ASP A 3 5.58 -0.56 12.67
N ASN A 4 5.03 -1.08 13.77
CA ASN A 4 3.64 -0.83 14.18
C ASN A 4 3.39 0.64 14.57
N SER A 5 4.38 1.32 15.16
CA SER A 5 4.22 2.74 15.52
C SER A 5 4.16 3.64 14.29
N ILE A 6 4.81 3.27 13.19
CA ILE A 6 4.73 4.05 11.96
C ILE A 6 3.51 3.63 11.12
N ALA A 7 3.18 2.33 11.10
CA ALA A 7 1.97 1.77 10.46
C ALA A 7 0.68 2.43 10.98
N ASN A 8 0.52 2.46 12.30
CA ASN A 8 -0.71 2.89 12.97
C ASN A 8 -0.89 4.41 12.96
N GLU A 9 0.11 5.14 12.50
CA GLU A 9 0.20 6.60 12.63
C GLU A 9 0.08 7.33 11.28
N HIS A 10 -0.32 6.67 10.19
CA HIS A 10 -0.55 7.31 8.88
C HIS A 10 0.61 8.22 8.43
N ILE A 11 1.85 7.87 8.77
CA ILE A 11 3.02 8.66 8.39
C ILE A 11 3.38 8.31 6.95
N LYS A 12 3.47 9.32 6.09
CA LYS A 12 3.87 9.12 4.69
C LYS A 12 5.33 8.67 4.62
N PHE A 13 5.58 7.60 3.89
CA PHE A 13 6.92 7.16 3.56
C PHE A 13 7.35 7.69 2.20
N TYR A 14 8.62 8.12 2.14
CA TYR A 14 9.24 8.55 0.91
C TYR A 14 10.42 7.67 0.57
N ASP A 15 10.43 7.18 -0.67
CA ASP A 15 11.59 6.54 -1.24
C ASP A 15 12.70 7.57 -1.48
N LYS A 16 13.85 7.31 -0.83
CA LYS A 16 15.07 8.11 -0.90
C LYS A 16 15.59 8.24 -2.33
N SER A 17 15.30 7.30 -3.24
CA SER A 17 15.68 7.37 -4.65
C SER A 17 15.20 8.66 -5.34
N ASN A 18 14.10 9.24 -4.84
CA ASN A 18 13.52 10.47 -5.36
C ASN A 18 14.18 11.75 -4.83
N PHE A 19 15.17 11.64 -3.93
CA PHE A 19 15.85 12.77 -3.32
C PHE A 19 17.06 13.18 -4.15
N LYS A 20 17.01 14.40 -4.69
CA LYS A 20 18.06 15.00 -5.51
C LYS A 20 18.73 16.17 -4.79
N ASN A 21 19.88 16.63 -5.30
CA ASN A 21 20.56 17.85 -4.85
C ASN A 21 20.77 17.90 -3.33
N LYS A 22 21.28 16.81 -2.75
CA LYS A 22 21.52 16.71 -1.31
C LYS A 22 22.65 17.65 -0.88
N GLN A 23 22.31 18.79 -0.30
CA GLN A 23 23.26 19.77 0.22
C GLN A 23 23.28 19.74 1.74
N PHE A 24 24.45 19.72 2.33
CA PHE A 24 24.59 19.83 3.79
C PHE A 24 24.13 21.20 4.29
N ILE A 25 23.36 21.23 5.38
CA ILE A 25 22.98 22.46 6.08
C ILE A 25 23.74 22.57 7.41
N GLY A 26 23.78 21.49 8.19
CA GLY A 26 24.40 21.49 9.51
C GLY A 26 24.34 20.15 10.21
N ARG A 27 25.19 19.97 11.22
CA ARG A 27 25.20 18.81 12.13
C ARG A 27 25.16 19.29 13.57
N GLY A 28 24.26 18.72 14.36
CA GLY A 28 24.19 18.91 15.81
C GLY A 28 24.32 17.59 16.56
N SER A 29 24.08 17.61 17.87
CA SER A 29 24.06 16.42 18.73
C SER A 29 22.99 15.40 18.30
N TYR A 30 21.85 15.88 17.81
CA TYR A 30 20.69 15.05 17.45
C TYR A 30 20.66 14.58 15.99
N GLY A 31 21.75 14.80 15.24
CA GLY A 31 21.87 14.32 13.87
C GLY A 31 22.31 15.39 12.88
N THR A 32 22.16 15.06 11.60
CA THR A 32 22.60 15.89 10.47
C THR A 32 21.43 16.32 9.62
N VAL A 33 21.40 17.58 9.19
CA VAL A 33 20.34 18.15 8.36
C VAL A 33 20.90 18.45 6.96
N TYR A 34 20.15 18.02 5.95
CA TYR A 34 20.43 18.27 4.55
C TYR A 34 19.26 19.00 3.88
N ARG A 35 19.55 19.87 2.92
CA ARG A 35 18.57 20.35 1.94
C ARG A 35 18.50 19.32 0.81
N ILE A 36 17.29 18.94 0.40
CA ILE A 36 17.06 18.06 -0.74
C ILE A 36 15.98 18.64 -1.66
N ASN A 37 15.97 18.19 -2.91
CA ASN A 37 14.88 18.39 -3.85
C ASN A 37 14.11 17.08 -3.99
N TRP A 38 12.78 17.13 -3.98
CA TRP A 38 11.94 15.95 -4.18
C TRP A 38 11.02 16.14 -5.39
N LYS A 39 11.06 15.21 -6.36
CA LYS A 39 10.20 15.14 -7.57
C LYS A 39 9.88 16.50 -8.24
N ASN A 40 10.91 17.25 -8.67
CA ASN A 40 10.80 18.58 -9.30
C ASN A 40 9.97 19.63 -8.51
N LYS A 41 9.67 19.36 -7.24
CA LYS A 41 9.00 20.28 -6.31
C LYS A 41 10.03 21.10 -5.52
N HIS A 42 9.51 21.84 -4.53
CA HIS A 42 10.22 22.63 -3.53
C HIS A 42 11.36 21.90 -2.80
N PHE A 43 12.17 22.67 -2.07
CA PHE A 43 13.22 22.19 -1.18
C PHE A 43 12.64 21.62 0.12
N PHE A 44 13.23 20.54 0.62
CA PHE A 44 12.90 19.94 1.91
C PHE A 44 14.14 19.84 2.79
N ALA A 45 13.94 19.89 4.11
CA ALA A 45 14.96 19.57 5.09
C ALA A 45 14.88 18.07 5.44
N LEU A 46 15.95 17.33 5.17
CA LEU A 46 16.14 15.92 5.52
C LEU A 46 17.02 15.84 6.76
N LYS A 47 16.43 15.52 7.91
CA LYS A 47 17.14 15.24 9.18
C LYS A 47 17.45 13.75 9.26
N THR A 48 18.72 13.40 9.41
CA THR A 48 19.20 12.02 9.57
C THR A 48 19.71 11.80 10.98
N PHE A 49 19.34 10.67 11.57
CA PHE A 49 19.74 10.25 12.91
C PHE A 49 20.80 9.14 12.83
N ASN A 50 21.58 8.97 13.90
CA ASN A 50 22.53 7.86 14.00
C ASN A 50 21.78 6.53 14.17
N ASN A 51 22.39 5.43 13.72
CA ASN A 51 21.75 4.12 13.62
C ASN A 51 22.06 3.21 14.82
N ASP A 52 21.93 3.72 16.05
CA ASP A 52 21.94 2.88 17.25
C ASP A 52 20.51 2.62 17.76
N GLN A 53 20.34 1.57 18.58
CA GLN A 53 19.01 1.18 19.07
C GLN A 53 18.37 2.26 19.96
N GLU A 54 19.17 3.08 20.63
CA GLU A 54 18.68 4.15 21.51
C GLU A 54 18.12 5.33 20.71
N ALA A 55 18.80 5.70 19.61
CA ALA A 55 18.36 6.71 18.66
C ALA A 55 17.00 6.36 18.04
N THR A 56 16.69 5.08 17.80
CA THR A 56 15.37 4.72 17.25
C THR A 56 14.20 5.02 18.19
N LYS A 57 14.38 4.93 19.52
CA LYS A 57 13.32 5.28 20.49
C LYS A 57 13.11 6.79 20.54
N GLU A 58 14.18 7.57 20.53
CA GLU A 58 14.11 9.03 20.51
C GLU A 58 13.47 9.55 19.22
N VAL A 59 13.78 8.94 18.07
CA VAL A 59 13.11 9.27 16.80
C VAL A 59 11.61 9.01 16.87
N VAL A 60 11.17 7.87 17.40
CA VAL A 60 9.72 7.58 17.56
C VAL A 60 9.05 8.59 18.49
N LYS A 61 9.71 8.96 19.59
CA LYS A 61 9.19 9.94 20.54
C LYS A 61 9.07 11.32 19.91
N GLU A 62 10.10 11.79 19.20
CA GLU A 62 10.09 13.06 18.46
C GLU A 62 8.95 13.07 17.43
N LEU A 63 8.81 12.01 16.64
CA LEU A 63 7.73 11.88 15.65
C LEU A 63 6.34 11.93 16.29
N LYS A 64 6.11 11.20 17.38
CA LYS A 64 4.83 11.17 18.11
C LYS A 64 4.45 12.55 18.63
N LEU A 65 5.40 13.27 19.23
CA LEU A 65 5.18 14.62 19.75
C LEU A 65 4.90 15.60 18.62
N HIS A 66 5.70 15.57 17.56
CA HIS A 66 5.53 16.45 16.40
C HIS A 66 4.16 16.25 15.76
N ARG A 67 3.70 15.01 15.61
CA ARG A 67 2.38 14.71 15.04
C ARG A 67 1.22 15.36 15.78
N LYS A 68 1.26 15.40 17.12
CA LYS A 68 0.22 16.05 17.93
C LYS A 68 0.05 17.54 17.62
N VAL A 69 1.10 18.18 17.09
CA VAL A 69 1.14 19.62 16.84
C VAL A 69 1.36 19.97 15.36
N ASN A 70 1.36 18.96 14.48
CA ASN A 70 1.81 19.08 13.08
C ASN A 70 0.91 19.95 12.20
N ASN A 71 -0.32 20.23 12.63
CA ASN A 71 -1.31 20.96 11.83
C ASN A 71 -1.39 22.46 12.19
N HIS A 72 -0.32 23.04 12.74
CA HIS A 72 -0.30 24.44 13.15
C HIS A 72 0.60 25.27 12.23
N LYS A 73 0.10 26.40 11.72
CA LYS A 73 0.78 27.27 10.74
C LYS A 73 2.17 27.79 11.16
N ASN A 74 2.45 27.85 12.46
CA ASN A 74 3.73 28.33 13.01
C ASN A 74 4.63 27.19 13.52
N ILE A 75 4.28 25.93 13.27
CA ILE A 75 5.10 24.78 13.61
C ILE A 75 5.61 24.18 12.30
N ILE A 76 6.87 23.76 12.26
CA ILE A 76 7.46 23.14 11.08
C ILE A 76 6.61 21.93 10.69
N GLN A 77 6.18 21.83 9.44
CA GLN A 77 5.40 20.69 8.98
C GLN A 77 6.31 19.47 8.81
N LEU A 78 5.99 18.37 9.50
CA LEU A 78 6.50 17.04 9.19
C LEU A 78 5.71 16.47 8.01
N TYR A 79 6.41 16.24 6.90
CA TYR A 79 5.82 15.68 5.68
C TYR A 79 5.83 14.15 5.65
N GLY A 80 6.81 13.52 6.30
CA GLY A 80 6.96 12.07 6.35
C GLY A 80 8.36 11.62 6.73
N VAL A 81 8.62 10.33 6.54
CA VAL A 81 9.88 9.67 6.91
C VAL A 81 10.46 8.90 5.73
N THR A 82 11.76 8.61 5.80
CA THR A 82 12.46 7.75 4.85
C THR A 82 13.35 6.78 5.61
N MET A 83 13.64 5.63 5.02
CA MET A 83 14.57 4.66 5.58
C MET A 83 15.67 4.35 4.57
N LEU A 84 16.89 4.22 5.07
CA LEU A 84 18.06 3.82 4.27
C LEU A 84 17.95 2.35 3.86
N GLU A 85 17.64 1.48 4.84
CA GLU A 85 17.41 0.06 4.64
C GLU A 85 16.10 -0.31 5.35
N PRO A 86 14.96 -0.29 4.64
CA PRO A 86 13.70 -0.70 5.25
C PRO A 86 13.77 -2.19 5.56
N ARG A 87 13.51 -2.57 6.81
CA ARG A 87 13.25 -3.97 7.17
C ARG A 87 12.07 -4.49 6.35
N LEU A 88 12.08 -5.76 5.96
CA LEU A 88 11.02 -6.37 5.15
C LEU A 88 9.63 -6.13 5.75
N SER A 89 9.50 -6.29 7.07
CA SER A 89 8.27 -6.01 7.84
C SER A 89 7.74 -4.59 7.64
N ILE A 90 8.62 -3.58 7.71
CA ILE A 90 8.27 -2.18 7.47
C ILE A 90 7.89 -2.00 6.00
N GLY A 91 8.67 -2.54 5.07
CA GLY A 91 8.40 -2.46 3.65
C GLY A 91 6.99 -2.94 3.32
N ILE A 92 6.59 -4.12 3.82
CA ILE A 92 5.28 -4.71 3.58
C ILE A 92 4.15 -3.81 4.11
N VAL A 93 4.28 -3.33 5.35
CA VAL A 93 3.35 -2.36 5.96
C VAL A 93 3.22 -1.09 5.12
N CYS A 94 4.32 -0.65 4.50
CA CYS A 94 4.35 0.56 3.68
C CYS A 94 3.93 0.33 2.21
N GLY A 95 3.38 -0.85 1.88
CA GLY A 95 2.91 -1.17 0.54
C GLY A 95 4.00 -1.66 -0.42
N LYS A 96 5.20 -2.02 0.05
CA LYS A 96 6.17 -2.75 -0.78
C LYS A 96 5.57 -4.10 -1.15
N ARG A 97 5.53 -4.39 -2.46
CA ARG A 97 5.09 -5.65 -3.06
C ARG A 97 6.07 -6.06 -4.15
N GLU A 98 6.05 -7.31 -4.57
CA GLU A 98 6.85 -7.77 -5.71
C GLU A 98 6.39 -7.08 -7.00
N ASN A 99 7.31 -6.93 -7.96
CA ASN A 99 6.93 -6.54 -9.31
C ASN A 99 6.27 -7.73 -10.00
N ILE A 100 5.26 -7.46 -10.84
CA ILE A 100 4.68 -8.48 -11.72
C ILE A 100 5.78 -9.02 -12.63
N VAL A 101 5.91 -10.34 -12.69
CA VAL A 101 6.88 -11.01 -13.57
C VAL A 101 6.37 -10.95 -15.02
N ASP A 102 7.23 -10.59 -15.96
CA ASP A 102 6.88 -10.54 -17.38
C ASP A 102 6.30 -11.88 -17.87
N GLY A 103 5.20 -11.81 -18.61
CA GLY A 103 4.47 -12.98 -19.08
C GLY A 103 3.43 -13.54 -18.11
N THR A 104 3.29 -12.97 -16.91
CA THR A 104 2.20 -13.31 -15.99
C THR A 104 0.84 -12.92 -16.60
N PRO A 105 -0.16 -13.83 -16.61
CA PRO A 105 -1.51 -13.49 -17.08
C PRO A 105 -2.14 -12.35 -16.28
N ILE A 106 -2.71 -11.37 -16.99
CA ILE A 106 -3.28 -10.15 -16.39
C ILE A 106 -4.34 -10.43 -15.32
N PHE A 107 -5.19 -11.43 -15.54
CA PHE A 107 -6.23 -11.80 -14.57
C PHE A 107 -5.65 -12.37 -13.28
N TYR A 108 -4.53 -13.09 -13.38
CA TYR A 108 -3.84 -13.61 -12.21
C TYR A 108 -3.14 -12.50 -11.43
N SER A 109 -2.49 -11.54 -12.13
CA SER A 109 -1.87 -10.39 -11.47
C SER A 109 -2.87 -9.51 -10.75
N ASN A 110 -4.00 -9.20 -11.39
CA ASN A 110 -5.07 -8.43 -10.75
C ASN A 110 -5.61 -9.12 -9.49
N LEU A 111 -5.72 -10.44 -9.51
CA LEU A 111 -6.21 -11.21 -8.36
C LEU A 111 -5.27 -11.11 -7.16
N TYR A 112 -3.98 -11.40 -7.33
CA TYR A 112 -3.07 -11.31 -6.17
C TYR A 112 -2.82 -9.87 -5.73
N GLU A 113 -2.89 -8.88 -6.63
CA GLU A 113 -2.89 -7.46 -6.26
C GLU A 113 -4.11 -7.08 -5.40
N ALA A 114 -5.31 -7.61 -5.73
CA ALA A 114 -6.49 -7.43 -4.89
C ALA A 114 -6.31 -8.09 -3.51
N CYS A 115 -5.70 -9.27 -3.45
CA CYS A 115 -5.34 -9.93 -2.18
C CYS A 115 -4.37 -9.13 -1.32
N TRP A 116 -3.58 -8.22 -1.92
CA TRP A 116 -2.61 -7.37 -1.23
C TRP A 116 -3.20 -6.13 -0.56
N ASN A 117 -4.52 -5.92 -0.63
CA ASN A 117 -5.17 -4.74 -0.05
C ASN A 117 -4.81 -4.57 1.44
N ASN A 118 -4.50 -3.34 1.87
CA ASN A 118 -4.14 -3.09 3.27
C ASN A 118 -5.35 -3.23 4.20
N GLU A 119 -6.53 -2.85 3.70
CA GLU A 119 -7.80 -2.95 4.43
C GLU A 119 -8.32 -4.40 4.37
N PRO A 120 -8.44 -5.13 5.49
CA PRO A 120 -8.79 -6.55 5.48
C PRO A 120 -10.16 -6.84 4.87
N ASN A 121 -11.11 -5.92 5.01
CA ASN A 121 -12.46 -6.01 4.46
C ASN A 121 -12.52 -5.74 2.95
N GLU A 122 -11.50 -5.09 2.39
CA GLU A 122 -11.38 -4.83 0.94
C GLU A 122 -10.61 -5.93 0.22
N ARG A 123 -10.12 -6.94 0.95
CA ARG A 123 -9.52 -8.14 0.35
C ARG A 123 -10.62 -9.08 -0.10
N PRO A 124 -10.44 -9.76 -1.25
CA PRO A 124 -11.36 -10.80 -1.65
C PRO A 124 -11.39 -11.92 -0.62
N ASN A 125 -12.57 -12.46 -0.37
CA ASN A 125 -12.72 -13.65 0.44
C ASN A 125 -12.29 -14.90 -0.35
N ILE A 126 -12.09 -16.02 0.35
CA ILE A 126 -11.58 -17.24 -0.30
C ILE A 126 -12.49 -17.76 -1.42
N GLN A 127 -13.81 -17.56 -1.33
CA GLN A 127 -14.75 -17.98 -2.38
C GLN A 127 -14.55 -17.14 -3.65
N GLU A 128 -14.35 -15.83 -3.52
CA GLU A 128 -14.05 -14.93 -4.65
C GLU A 128 -12.70 -15.27 -5.29
N VAL A 129 -11.69 -15.56 -4.47
CA VAL A 129 -10.38 -16.00 -4.96
C VAL A 129 -10.49 -17.30 -5.76
N VAL A 130 -11.17 -18.31 -5.21
CA VAL A 130 -11.36 -19.61 -5.87
C VAL A 130 -12.15 -19.44 -7.17
N SER A 131 -13.28 -18.73 -7.14
CA SER A 131 -14.10 -18.48 -8.33
C SER A 131 -13.32 -17.77 -9.44
N THR A 132 -12.47 -16.80 -9.08
CA THR A 132 -11.60 -16.11 -10.04
C THR A 132 -10.57 -17.05 -10.64
N LEU A 133 -9.92 -17.89 -9.82
CA LEU A 133 -8.94 -18.87 -10.30
C LEU A 133 -9.59 -19.93 -11.22
N GLU A 134 -10.76 -20.42 -10.86
CA GLU A 134 -11.53 -21.35 -11.69
C GLU A 134 -11.88 -20.74 -13.06
N GLY A 135 -12.27 -19.47 -13.09
CA GLY A 135 -12.52 -18.74 -14.33
C GLY A 135 -11.28 -18.59 -15.21
N ILE A 136 -10.09 -18.39 -14.61
CA ILE A 136 -8.81 -18.31 -15.33
C ILE A 136 -8.43 -19.68 -15.92
N ILE A 137 -8.61 -20.76 -15.14
CA ILE A 137 -8.24 -22.13 -15.54
C ILE A 137 -9.24 -22.70 -16.57
N SER A 138 -10.50 -22.29 -16.49
CA SER A 138 -11.59 -22.87 -17.27
C SER A 138 -12.26 -21.89 -18.24
N PRO A 139 -11.58 -21.40 -19.29
CA PRO A 139 -12.27 -20.72 -20.39
C PRO A 139 -13.28 -21.62 -21.13
N LYS A 140 -13.27 -22.94 -20.88
CA LYS A 140 -14.08 -23.95 -21.60
C LYS A 140 -15.49 -24.19 -21.04
N LEU A 141 -15.85 -23.67 -19.87
CA LEU A 141 -17.20 -23.88 -19.29
C LEU A 141 -18.22 -22.80 -19.68
N THR A 142 -17.77 -21.60 -20.07
CA THR A 142 -18.65 -20.49 -20.49
C THR A 142 -19.31 -20.73 -21.84
N GLY A 143 -18.70 -21.54 -22.73
CA GLY A 143 -19.30 -21.94 -24.00
C GLY A 143 -20.39 -23.02 -23.88
N THR A 144 -20.37 -23.83 -22.82
CA THR A 144 -21.33 -24.94 -22.64
C THR A 144 -22.60 -24.50 -21.90
N ILE A 145 -22.50 -23.53 -20.99
CA ILE A 145 -23.64 -23.10 -20.17
C ILE A 145 -24.60 -22.16 -20.94
N MET A 146 -24.12 -21.35 -21.90
CA MET A 146 -25.02 -20.51 -22.71
C MET A 146 -25.85 -21.28 -23.76
N ASN A 147 -25.47 -22.52 -24.10
CA ASN A 147 -26.18 -23.31 -25.13
C ASN A 147 -27.36 -24.14 -24.58
N ASN A 148 -27.64 -24.08 -23.27
CA ASN A 148 -28.65 -24.93 -22.63
C ASN A 148 -29.90 -24.17 -22.16
N ILE A 149 -30.16 -22.95 -22.65
CA ILE A 149 -31.36 -22.16 -22.27
C ILE A 149 -32.38 -22.03 -23.42
N ASN A 150 -32.12 -22.60 -24.60
CA ASN A 150 -32.94 -22.32 -25.79
C ASN A 150 -33.96 -23.37 -26.24
N ASP A 151 -34.35 -24.35 -25.40
CA ASP A 151 -35.50 -25.19 -25.73
C ASP A 151 -36.40 -25.35 -24.50
N ASN A 152 -37.51 -24.62 -24.48
CA ASN A 152 -38.85 -25.13 -24.19
C ASN A 152 -39.88 -23.99 -24.31
N GLU A 153 -40.50 -23.90 -25.49
CA GLU A 153 -41.79 -23.24 -25.71
C GLU A 153 -42.92 -23.94 -24.93
N ILE A 154 -43.73 -23.10 -24.28
CA ILE A 154 -45.20 -23.08 -24.18
C ILE A 154 -45.96 -24.42 -24.34
N ASP A 155 -46.64 -24.83 -23.25
CA ASP A 155 -48.04 -25.30 -23.22
C ASP A 155 -48.52 -25.11 -21.77
N GLY A 156 -49.59 -24.43 -21.39
CA GLY A 156 -50.86 -24.21 -22.06
C GLY A 156 -51.97 -25.03 -21.41
N SER A 157 -52.33 -24.77 -20.14
CA SER A 157 -53.70 -25.08 -19.65
C SER A 157 -54.05 -24.36 -18.34
N GLU A 158 -55.10 -23.56 -18.42
CA GLU A 158 -55.87 -22.95 -17.33
C GLU A 158 -56.41 -23.99 -16.34
N SER A 159 -56.61 -23.59 -15.07
CA SER A 159 -57.94 -23.64 -14.44
C SER A 159 -57.96 -23.10 -12.99
N ASN A 160 -58.67 -21.97 -12.85
CA ASN A 160 -59.63 -21.57 -11.81
C ASN A 160 -59.28 -21.51 -10.30
N CYS A 161 -59.33 -20.25 -9.81
CA CYS A 161 -60.34 -19.71 -8.87
C CYS A 161 -60.58 -20.41 -7.50
N LYS A 162 -60.06 -19.84 -6.41
CA LYS A 162 -60.77 -18.94 -5.47
C LYS A 162 -59.80 -18.40 -4.43
#